data_AF-A0A967VU16-F1
#
_entry.id   AF-A0A967VU16-F1
#
_cell.length_a   1.000
_cell.length_b   1.000
_cell.length_c   1.000
_cell.angle_alpha   90.00
_cell.angle_beta   90.00
_cell.angle_gamma   90.00
#
_symmetry.space_group_name_H-M   'P 1'
#
loop_
_entity.id
_entity.type
_entity.pdbx_description
1 polymer ?
#
loop_
_entity_poly.entity_id
_entity_poly.type
_entity_poly.pdbx_seq_one_letter_code
_entity_poly.pdbx_strand_id
1 'polypeptide(L)' 'METHLAYCSACDREVEVTLKPGFTPEPGEPIPADAMVCLAHGDTCTGALCPLFGLPPEQMRQNLDASGLRPKS' A
#
# COMPACT_ATOMS: atom_id res chain seq x y z
N MET A 1 -2.38 1.24 13.73
CA MET A 1 -2.96 1.06 12.38
C MET A 1 -2.86 -0.42 12.08
N GLU A 2 -3.95 -1.04 11.62
CA GLU A 2 -3.92 -2.47 11.29
C GLU A 2 -3.21 -2.66 9.95
N THR A 3 -2.30 -3.63 9.90
CA THR A 3 -1.54 -3.98 8.70
C THR A 3 -1.90 -5.39 8.27
N HIS A 4 -1.91 -5.59 6.95
CA HIS A 4 -2.18 -6.88 6.33
C HIS A 4 -1.06 -7.22 5.36
N LEU A 5 -0.90 -8.51 5.08
CA LEU A 5 -0.04 -8.98 3.99
C LEU A 5 -0.90 -9.20 2.74
N ALA A 6 -0.42 -8.69 1.61
CA ALA A 6 -1.02 -8.93 0.31
C ALA A 6 0.07 -9.30 -0.70
N TYR A 7 -0.21 -10.26 -1.58
CA TYR A 7 0.70 -10.56 -2.68
C TYR A 7 0.61 -9.46 -3.74
N CYS A 8 1.75 -8.84 -4.05
CA CYS A 8 1.87 -7.82 -5.09
C CYS A 8 2.44 -8.45 -6.36
N SER A 9 1.60 -8.59 -7.39
CA SER A 9 2.00 -9.12 -8.70
C SER A 9 3.11 -8.31 -9.37
N ALA A 10 3.20 -7.01 -9.11
CA ALA A 10 4.23 -6.16 -9.69
C ALA A 10 5.60 -6.33 -9.00
N CYS A 11 5.63 -6.57 -7.69
CA CYS A 11 6.88 -6.84 -6.97
C CYS A 11 7.25 -8.34 -6.95
N ASP A 12 6.32 -9.20 -7.38
CA ASP A 12 6.39 -10.66 -7.29
C ASP A 12 6.73 -11.17 -5.88
N ARG A 13 6.08 -10.57 -4.87
CA ARG A 13 6.27 -10.92 -3.45
C ARG A 13 5.11 -10.42 -2.59
N GLU A 14 5.04 -10.91 -1.36
CA GLU A 14 4.17 -10.33 -0.33
C GLU A 14 4.68 -8.95 0.11
N VAL A 15 3.75 -8.02 0.28
CA VAL A 15 4.00 -6.65 0.76
C VAL A 15 3.04 -6.32 1.89
N GLU A 16 3.50 -5.47 2.81
CA GLU A 16 2.63 -4.92 3.84
C GLU A 16 1.74 -3.82 3.25
N VAL A 17 0.45 -3.94 3.53
CA VAL A 17 -0.57 -2.96 3.15
C VAL A 17 -1.37 -2.55 4.38
N THR A 18 -2.03 -1.41 4.27
CA THR A 18 -3.08 -1.00 5.20
C THR A 18 -4.32 -0.61 4.42
N LEU A 19 -5.49 -0.69 5.07
CA LEU A 19 -6.74 -0.26 4.47
C LEU A 19 -6.91 1.24 4.65
N LYS A 20 -7.49 1.90 3.63
CA LYS A 20 -7.84 3.32 3.73
C LYS A 20 -8.75 3.56 4.94
N PRO A 21 -8.58 4.67 5.67
CA PRO A 21 -9.49 5.02 6.76
C PRO A 21 -10.94 5.04 6.28
N GLY A 22 -11.82 4.35 7.00
CA GLY A 22 -13.25 4.24 6.67
C GLY A 22 -13.63 3.09 5.74
N PHE A 23 -12.67 2.36 5.18
CA PHE A 23 -12.97 1.11 4.47
C PHE A 23 -13.14 -0.04 5.48
N THR A 24 -14.24 -0.78 5.36
CA THR A 24 -14.53 -1.97 6.17
C THR A 24 -14.64 -3.17 5.24
N PRO A 25 -13.78 -4.19 5.36
CA PRO A 25 -13.85 -5.38 4.52
C PRO A 25 -15.07 -6.22 4.88
N GLU A 26 -15.79 -6.71 3.87
CA GLU A 26 -16.86 -7.69 4.06
C GLU A 26 -16.29 -9.11 4.05
N PRO A 27 -16.70 -10.00 4.98
CA PRO A 27 -16.20 -11.36 5.02
C PRO A 27 -16.51 -12.12 3.72
N GLY A 28 -15.46 -12.66 3.08
CA GLY A 28 -15.59 -13.46 1.86
C GLY A 28 -15.58 -12.67 0.55
N GLU A 29 -15.61 -11.33 0.61
CA GLU A 29 -15.50 -10.47 -0.56
C GLU A 29 -14.03 -10.08 -0.82
N PRO A 30 -13.60 -9.96 -2.08
CA PRO A 30 -12.29 -9.45 -2.41
C PRO A 30 -12.18 -7.97 -2.03
N ILE A 31 -11.04 -7.58 -1.46
CA ILE A 31 -10.74 -6.19 -1.15
C ILE A 31 -10.34 -5.47 -2.44
N PRO A 32 -10.99 -4.36 -2.82
CA PRO A 32 -10.58 -3.56 -3.97
C PRO A 32 -9.15 -3.04 -3.81
N ALA A 33 -8.37 -3.06 -4.89
CA ALA A 33 -6.98 -2.58 -4.84
C ALA A 33 -6.89 -1.12 -4.37
N ASP A 34 -7.81 -0.27 -4.81
CA ASP A 34 -7.85 1.15 -4.46
C ASP A 34 -8.29 1.42 -3.01
N ALA A 35 -8.76 0.40 -2.28
CA ALA A 35 -8.98 0.47 -0.84
C ALA A 35 -7.72 0.16 -0.02
N MET A 36 -6.66 -0.32 -0.66
CA MET A 36 -5.39 -0.69 -0.02
C MET A 36 -4.32 0.38 -0.27
N VAL A 37 -3.50 0.63 0.73
CA VAL A 37 -2.30 1.48 0.65
C VAL A 37 -1.06 0.63 0.90
N CYS A 38 -0.13 0.63 -0.06
CA CYS A 38 1.11 -0.12 0.03
C CYS A 38 2.11 0.60 0.95
N LEU A 39 2.52 -0.04 2.04
CA LEU A 39 3.45 0.56 3.01
C LEU A 39 4.91 0.61 2.54
N ALA A 40 5.22 -0.02 1.40
CA ALA A 40 6.52 0.16 0.75
C ALA A 40 6.61 1.47 -0.05
N HIS A 41 5.47 2.04 -0.49
CA HIS A 41 5.44 3.26 -1.31
C HIS A 41 4.68 4.43 -0.65
N GLY A 42 3.77 4.14 0.29
CA GLY A 42 2.94 5.14 0.95
C GLY A 42 1.76 5.62 0.10
N ASP A 43 1.38 4.86 -0.94
CA ASP A 43 0.29 5.24 -1.84
C ASP A 43 -0.63 4.07 -2.15
N THR A 44 -1.79 4.41 -2.68
CA THR A 44 -2.89 3.52 -3.05
C THR A 44 -2.42 2.49 -4.07
N CYS A 45 -2.74 1.22 -3.82
CA CYS A 45 -2.57 0.17 -4.81
C CYS A 45 -3.54 0.41 -5.97
N THR A 46 -3.05 0.42 -7.19
CA THR A 46 -3.90 0.56 -8.38
C THR A 46 -4.35 -0.80 -8.94
N GLY A 47 -3.80 -1.90 -8.41
CA GLY A 47 -3.96 -3.24 -8.97
C GLY A 47 -3.21 -3.47 -10.29
N ALA A 48 -2.44 -2.47 -10.76
CA ALA A 48 -1.63 -2.52 -11.97
C ALA A 48 -0.11 -2.50 -11.64
N LEU A 49 0.73 -2.11 -12.62
CA LEU A 49 2.19 -1.95 -12.44
C LEU A 49 2.51 -1.07 -11.24
N CYS A 50 3.46 -1.51 -10.42
CA CYS A 50 3.85 -0.79 -9.22
C CYS A 50 4.53 0.54 -9.60
N PRO A 51 4.09 1.69 -9.08
CA PRO A 51 4.77 2.97 -9.30
C PRO A 51 6.19 2.97 -8.72
N LEU A 52 6.56 1.99 -7.87
CA LEU A 52 7.93 1.75 -7.44
C LEU A 52 8.93 1.65 -8.59
N PHE A 53 8.54 1.09 -9.75
CA PHE A 53 9.44 0.98 -10.90
C PHE A 53 9.61 2.30 -11.67
N GLY A 54 8.73 3.28 -11.44
CA GLY A 54 8.74 4.57 -12.12
C GLY A 54 9.22 5.74 -11.25
N LEU A 55 9.43 5.53 -9.95
CA LEU A 55 9.73 6.59 -8.99
C LEU A 55 11.07 6.37 -8.27
N PRO A 56 11.93 7.39 -8.15
CA PRO A 56 13.16 7.30 -7.38
C PRO A 56 12.89 6.98 -5.89
N PRO A 57 13.81 6.26 -5.19
CA PRO A 57 13.65 5.91 -3.78
C PRO A 57 13.34 7.08 -2.83
N GLU A 58 13.91 8.27 -3.11
CA GLU A 58 13.67 9.47 -2.32
C GLU A 58 12.21 9.93 -2.41
N GLN A 59 11.60 9.83 -3.60
CA GLN A 59 10.18 10.17 -3.80
C GLN A 59 9.28 9.19 -3.05
N MET A 60 9.62 7.90 -3.05
CA MET A 60 8.88 6.90 -2.26
C MET A 60 8.92 7.21 -0.77
N ARG A 61 10.09 7.66 -0.28
CA ARG A 61 10.29 8.09 1.10
C ARG A 61 9.37 9.25 1.46
N GLN A 62 9.31 10.26 0.60
CA GLN A 62 8.44 11.43 0.77
C GLN A 62 6.96 11.06 0.76
N ASN A 63 6.54 10.15 -0.13
CA ASN A 63 5.15 9.67 -0.19
C ASN A 63 4.77 8.95 1.13
N LEU A 64 5.66 8.11 1.65
CA LEU A 64 5.47 7.46 2.95
C LEU A 64 5.36 8.45 4.10
N ASP A 65 6.23 9.45 4.15
CA ASP A 65 6.18 10.49 5.19
C ASP A 65 4.88 11.31 5.09
N ALA A 66 4.49 11.71 3.88
CA ALA A 66 3.27 12.49 3.62
C ALA A 66 1.98 11.72 3.91
N SER A 67 1.99 10.40 3.70
CA SER A 67 0.85 9.52 4.00
C SER A 67 0.57 9.36 5.51
N GLY A 68 1.55 9.70 6.36
CA GLY A 68 1.46 9.49 7.81
C GLY A 68 1.49 8.02 8.24
N LEU A 69 1.86 7.11 7.32
CA LEU A 69 1.83 5.66 7.53
C LEU A 69 3.13 5.09 8.11
N ARG A 70 4.17 5.93 8.24
CA ARG A 70 5.41 5.53 8.90
C ARG A 70 5.25 5.54 10.42
N PRO A 71 5.67 4.46 11.12
CA PRO A 71 5.86 4.55 12.56
C PRO A 71 6.94 5.60 12.86
N LYS A 72 6.65 6.51 13.79
CA LYS A 72 7.68 7.42 14.33
C LYS A 72 8.75 6.55 14.99
N SER A 73 9.97 6.63 14.46
CA SER A 73 11.18 6.03 15.04
C SER A 73 11.47 6.61 16.42
#